data_AF-A0A528N4H8-F1
#
_entry.id   AF-A0A528N4H8-F1
#
_cell.length_a   1.000
_cell.length_b   1.000
_cell.length_c   1.000
_cell.angle_alpha   90.00
_cell.angle_beta   90.00
_cell.angle_gamma   90.00
#
_symmetry.space_group_name_H-M   'P 1'
#
loop_
_entity.id
_entity.type
_entity.pdbx_description
1 polymer ?
#
loop_
_entity_poly.entity_id
_entity_poly.type
_entity_poly.pdbx_seq_one_letter_code
_entity_poly.pdbx_strand_id
1 'polypeptide(L)'
;NPHRAVILTTANALLQRIPPASLVEAQTFHAKPGNQIDMNALASRLEISGFERVPTVRGVGEFAVRGGILDLFAPGWTEALRLDFFGDTLES
;
A
#
# COMPACT_ATOMS: atom_id res chain seq x y z
N ASN A 1 -9.11 -3.64 15.30
CA ASN A 1 -10.12 -3.09 16.23
C ASN A 1 -9.61 -1.80 16.83
N PRO A 2 -10.21 -0.64 16.50
CA PRO A 2 -9.81 0.59 17.17
C PRO A 2 -10.06 0.45 18.67
N HIS A 3 -9.05 0.76 19.48
CA HIS A 3 -9.17 0.84 20.93
C HIS A 3 -9.95 2.10 21.31
N ARG A 4 -10.57 2.13 22.50
CA ARG A 4 -11.21 3.35 23.02
C ARG A 4 -10.14 4.44 23.12
N ALA A 5 -10.35 5.56 22.43
CA ALA A 5 -9.40 6.67 22.37
C ALA A 5 -10.13 8.02 22.43
N VAL A 6 -9.44 9.03 22.97
CA VAL A 6 -9.82 10.45 22.84
C VAL A 6 -8.94 11.04 21.76
N ILE A 7 -9.55 11.62 20.72
CA ILE A 7 -8.83 12.29 19.63
C ILE A 7 -8.80 13.79 19.93
N LEU A 8 -7.61 14.34 20.11
CA LEU A 8 -7.40 15.79 20.23
C LEU A 8 -7.02 16.35 18.85
N THR A 9 -7.73 17.38 18.40
CA THR A 9 -7.49 18.00 17.09
C THR A 9 -7.83 19.49 17.11
N THR A 10 -7.50 20.20 16.04
CA THR A 10 -7.83 21.63 15.89
C THR A 10 -9.18 21.82 15.18
N ALA A 11 -9.77 23.01 15.33
CA ALA A 11 -10.98 23.38 14.58
C ALA A 11 -10.76 23.29 13.06
N ASN A 12 -9.57 23.64 12.57
CA ASN A 12 -9.25 23.59 11.13
C ASN A 12 -9.23 22.15 10.60
N ALA A 13 -8.60 21.22 11.31
CA ALA A 13 -8.55 19.81 10.93
C ALA A 13 -9.95 19.16 10.97
N LEU A 14 -10.83 19.58 11.89
CA LEU A 14 -12.21 19.10 11.95
C LEU A 14 -13.06 19.57 10.75
N LEU A 15 -12.81 20.78 10.26
CA LEU A 15 -13.57 21.37 9.15
C LEU A 15 -13.04 20.99 7.77
N GLN A 16 -11.79 20.52 7.70
CA GLN A 16 -11.16 20.13 6.44
C GLN A 16 -11.88 18.92 5.83
N ARG A 17 -12.41 19.11 4.61
CA ARG A 17 -12.97 18.00 3.84
C ARG A 17 -11.85 17.08 3.37
N ILE A 18 -12.06 15.79 3.54
CA ILE A 18 -11.19 14.72 3.07
C ILE A 18 -11.98 13.75 2.19
N PRO A 19 -11.32 12.89 1.40
CA PRO A 19 -12.01 11.85 0.65
C PRO A 19 -12.88 10.98 1.58
N PRO A 20 -14.04 10.49 1.10
CA PRO A 20 -14.87 9.57 1.86
C PRO A 20 -14.09 8.32 2.30
N ALA A 21 -14.38 7.80 3.50
CA ALA A 21 -13.71 6.60 4.00
C ALA A 21 -13.84 5.40 3.05
N SER A 22 -15.00 5.25 2.39
CA SER A 22 -15.23 4.20 1.39
C SER A 22 -14.31 4.29 0.18
N LEU A 23 -13.90 5.50 -0.22
CA LEU A 23 -12.97 5.69 -1.33
C LEU A 23 -11.56 5.26 -0.90
N VAL A 24 -11.16 5.57 0.33
CA VAL A 24 -9.87 5.13 0.90
C VAL A 24 -9.84 3.60 1.03
N GLU A 25 -10.93 3.01 1.52
CA GLU A 25 -11.07 1.56 1.69
C GLU A 25 -11.00 0.83 0.33
N ALA A 26 -11.69 1.33 -0.69
CA ALA A 26 -11.67 0.74 -2.03
C ALA A 26 -10.26 0.75 -2.67
N GLN A 27 -9.42 1.72 -2.32
CA GLN A 27 -8.04 1.79 -2.80
C GLN A 27 -7.07 0.97 -1.95
N THR A 28 -7.45 0.59 -0.73
CA THR A 28 -6.61 -0.21 0.16
C THR A 28 -6.47 -1.64 -0.33
N PHE A 29 -5.24 -2.14 -0.33
CA PHE A 29 -4.91 -3.52 -0.63
C PHE A 29 -4.45 -4.22 0.65
N HIS A 30 -5.03 -5.38 0.93
CA HIS A 30 -4.64 -6.23 2.04
C HIS A 30 -4.11 -7.55 1.50
N ALA A 31 -2.94 -7.94 1.97
CA ALA A 31 -2.33 -9.22 1.68
C ALA A 31 -1.64 -9.76 2.93
N LYS A 32 -1.50 -11.08 2.96
CA LYS A 32 -0.70 -11.81 3.94
C LYS A 32 -0.04 -13.00 3.26
N PRO A 33 1.06 -13.51 3.83
CA PRO A 33 1.64 -14.79 3.40
C PRO A 33 0.59 -15.90 3.22
N GLY A 34 0.75 -16.68 2.15
CA GLY A 34 -0.15 -17.73 1.70
C GLY A 34 -1.35 -17.26 0.87
N ASN A 35 -1.45 -15.96 0.54
CA ASN A 35 -2.48 -15.48 -0.37
C ASN A 35 -2.10 -15.74 -1.83
N GLN A 36 -3.11 -16.11 -2.64
CA GLN A 36 -3.00 -16.16 -4.10
C GLN A 36 -3.24 -14.76 -4.67
N ILE A 37 -2.19 -14.14 -5.18
CA ILE A 37 -2.15 -12.78 -5.69
C ILE A 37 -1.37 -12.79 -7.01
N ASP A 38 -2.02 -12.42 -8.10
CA ASP A 38 -1.34 -12.13 -9.36
C ASP A 38 -0.49 -10.86 -9.21
N MET A 39 0.83 -11.04 -9.27
CA MET A 39 1.79 -9.96 -9.11
C MET A 39 1.68 -8.89 -10.21
N ASN A 40 1.29 -9.27 -11.44
CA ASN A 40 1.07 -8.30 -12.51
C ASN A 40 -0.16 -7.44 -12.24
N ALA A 41 -1.25 -8.06 -11.76
CA ALA A 41 -2.45 -7.32 -11.37
C ALA A 41 -2.15 -6.35 -10.20
N LEU A 42 -1.33 -6.76 -9.24
CA LEU A 42 -0.86 -5.88 -8.16
C LEU A 42 -0.02 -4.72 -8.70
N ALA A 43 0.92 -4.99 -9.61
CA ALA A 43 1.73 -3.95 -10.23
C ALA A 43 0.88 -2.92 -10.99
N SER A 44 -0.07 -3.37 -11.81
CA SER A 44 -1.00 -2.47 -12.52
C SER A 44 -1.86 -1.66 -11.54
N ARG A 45 -2.30 -2.26 -10.43
CA ARG A 45 -3.03 -1.53 -9.38
C ARG A 45 -2.18 -0.44 -8.74
N LEU A 46 -0.90 -0.70 -8.47
CA LEU A 46 0.03 0.29 -7.92
C LEU A 46 0.19 1.48 -8.89
N GLU A 47 0.39 1.21 -10.18
CA GLU A 47 0.50 2.24 -11.22
C GLU A 47 -0.78 3.11 -11.29
N ILE A 48 -1.96 2.49 -11.29
CA ILE A 48 -3.25 3.22 -11.28
C ILE A 48 -3.44 4.05 -9.99
N SER A 49 -2.88 3.58 -8.88
CA SER A 49 -2.94 4.27 -7.58
C SER A 49 -1.90 5.38 -7.44
N GLY A 50 -1.14 5.67 -8.50
CA GLY A 50 -0.16 6.76 -8.55
C GLY A 50 1.22 6.41 -8.03
N PHE A 51 1.54 5.11 -7.87
CA PHE A 51 2.91 4.70 -7.57
C PHE A 51 3.79 4.79 -8.81
N GLU A 52 5.05 5.18 -8.61
CA GLU A 52 6.06 5.23 -9.66
C GLU A 52 6.84 3.90 -9.72
N ARG A 53 6.92 3.31 -10.91
CA ARG A 53 7.74 2.11 -11.14
C ARG A 53 9.19 2.52 -11.34
N VAL A 54 10.07 2.11 -10.43
CA VAL A 54 11.49 2.47 -10.42
C VAL A 54 12.40 1.24 -10.43
N PRO A 55 13.68 1.38 -10.80
CA PRO A 55 14.65 0.28 -10.70
C PRO A 55 14.98 -0.11 -9.25
N THR A 56 14.91 0.85 -8.32
CA THR A 56 15.22 0.63 -6.90
C THR A 56 14.39 1.61 -6.06
N VAL A 57 13.61 1.06 -5.12
CA VAL A 57 12.77 1.83 -4.20
C VAL A 57 13.64 2.62 -3.22
N ARG A 58 13.36 3.92 -3.11
CA ARG A 58 14.03 4.89 -2.25
C ARG A 58 13.03 5.78 -1.52
N GLY A 59 11.89 6.09 -2.14
CA GLY A 59 10.89 7.03 -1.64
C GLY A 59 9.50 6.45 -1.52
N VAL A 60 8.67 7.07 -0.68
CA VAL A 60 7.24 6.75 -0.56
C VAL A 60 6.55 6.96 -1.90
N GLY A 61 5.70 6.01 -2.28
CA GLY A 61 5.02 6.00 -3.58
C GLY A 61 5.82 5.33 -4.70
N GLU A 62 6.98 4.75 -4.41
CA GLU A 62 7.74 3.98 -5.40
C GLU A 62 7.53 2.47 -5.24
N PHE A 63 7.63 1.74 -6.36
CA PHE A 63 7.70 0.28 -6.36
C PHE A 63 8.67 -0.26 -7.43
N ALA A 64 9.19 -1.45 -7.23
CA ALA A 64 10.10 -2.14 -8.15
C ALA A 64 9.74 -3.62 -8.25
N VAL A 65 9.86 -4.20 -9.45
CA VAL A 65 9.63 -5.64 -9.69
C VAL A 65 10.90 -6.28 -10.21
N ARG A 66 11.33 -7.39 -9.60
CA ARG A 66 12.55 -8.13 -9.92
C ARG A 66 12.31 -9.64 -9.79
N GLY A 67 12.01 -10.31 -10.91
CA GLY A 67 11.60 -11.71 -10.86
C GLY A 67 10.36 -11.87 -9.99
N GLY A 68 10.37 -12.80 -9.03
CA GLY A 68 9.30 -13.00 -8.05
C GLY A 68 9.27 -11.97 -6.90
N ILE A 69 10.07 -10.91 -6.95
CA ILE A 69 10.12 -9.92 -5.86
C ILE A 69 9.42 -8.63 -6.28
N LEU A 70 8.54 -8.11 -5.41
CA LEU A 70 7.97 -6.76 -5.51
C LEU A 70 8.36 -5.96 -4.27
N ASP A 71 9.19 -4.94 -4.46
CA ASP A 71 9.47 -3.94 -3.41
C ASP A 71 8.52 -2.76 -3.57
N LEU A 72 7.96 -2.24 -2.48
CA LEU A 72 7.13 -1.03 -2.50
C LEU A 72 7.34 -0.20 -1.24
N PHE A 73 7.20 1.12 -1.34
CA PHE A 73 7.16 1.99 -0.17
C PHE A 73 5.80 2.67 -0.06
N ALA A 74 4.91 2.07 0.73
CA ALA A 74 3.54 2.54 0.89
C ALA A 74 3.45 3.80 1.76
N PRO A 75 2.56 4.76 1.45
CA PRO A 75 2.27 5.90 2.31
C PRO A 75 1.86 5.46 3.72
N GLY A 76 2.39 6.14 4.74
CA GLY A 76 2.10 5.87 6.15
C GLY A 76 2.95 4.75 6.78
N TRP A 77 3.78 4.05 6.00
CA TRP A 77 4.77 3.11 6.52
C TRP A 77 6.07 3.82 6.84
N THR A 78 6.82 3.30 7.81
CA THR A 78 8.14 3.82 8.21
C THR A 78 9.26 3.33 7.30
N GLU A 79 9.06 2.20 6.62
CA GLU A 79 10.05 1.54 5.77
C GLU A 79 9.38 0.89 4.56
N ALA A 80 10.19 0.63 3.52
CA ALA A 80 9.74 -0.10 2.35
C ALA A 80 9.50 -1.57 2.67
N LEU A 81 8.49 -2.16 2.02
CA LEU A 81 8.14 -3.56 2.10
C LEU A 81 8.74 -4.31 0.92
N ARG A 82 9.16 -5.55 1.18
CA ARG A 82 9.50 -6.53 0.17
C ARG A 82 8.48 -7.65 0.22
N LEU A 83 7.84 -7.92 -0.90
CA LEU A 83 6.93 -9.04 -1.11
C LEU A 83 7.65 -10.10 -1.96
N ASP A 84 7.71 -11.34 -1.47
CA ASP A 84 8.30 -12.47 -2.20
C ASP A 84 7.20 -13.38 -2.74
N PHE A 85 7.25 -13.66 -4.05
CA PHE A 85 6.25 -14.44 -4.78
C PHE A 85 6.85 -15.73 -5.34
N PHE A 86 6.12 -16.83 -5.15
CA PHE A 86 6.32 -18.09 -5.86
C PHE A 86 5.14 -18.36 -6.80
N GLY A 87 5.32 -18.03 -8.08
CA GLY A 87 4.19 -17.97 -9.03
C GLY A 87 3.20 -16.90 -8.58
N ASP A 88 1.94 -17.28 -8.42
CA ASP A 88 0.87 -16.39 -7.94
C ASP A 88 0.68 -16.45 -6.42
N THR A 89 1.61 -17.06 -5.67
CA THR A 89 1.51 -17.15 -4.20
C THR A 89 2.46 -16.15 -3.54
N LEU A 90 1.91 -15.30 -2.65
CA LEU A 90 2.71 -14.45 -1.76
C LEU A 90 3.27 -15.30 -0.62
N GLU A 91 4.59 -15.46 -0.54
CA GLU A 91 5.28 -16.26 0.47
C GLU A 91 5.65 -15.46 1.72
N SER A 92 6.12 -14.22 1.55
CA SER A 92 6.53 -13.33 2.65
C SER A 92 6.25 -11.87 2.37
#